data_AF-A0A0F3MBX3-F1
#
_entry.id   AF-A0A0F3MBX3-F1
#
_cell.length_a   1.000
_cell.length_b   1.000
_cell.length_c   1.000
_cell.angle_alpha   90.00
_cell.angle_beta   90.00
_cell.angle_gamma   90.00
#
_symmetry.space_group_name_H-M   'P 1'
#
loop_
_entity.id
_entity.type
_entity.pdbx_description
1 polymer ?
#
loop_
_entity_poly.entity_id
_entity_poly.type
_entity_poly.pdbx_seq_one_letter_code
_entity_poly.pdbx_strand_id
1 'polypeptide(L)' 'MHLSRFLDPKNDVAFKKIFGSEKNKDILIHFLNDILLFEGNREITEVEFLERY' A
#
# COMPACT_ATOMS: atom_id res chain seq x y z
N MET A 1 29.63 4.83 7.29
CA MET A 1 28.83 4.04 6.33
C MET A 1 27.37 4.16 6.73
N HIS A 2 26.57 4.92 6.00
CA HIS A 2 25.12 4.91 6.22
C HIS A 2 24.61 3.61 5.60
N LEU A 3 24.35 2.61 6.44
CA LEU A 3 23.67 1.39 6.03
C LEU A 3 22.24 1.80 5.69
N SER A 4 22.02 2.21 4.45
CA SER A 4 20.70 2.38 3.89
C SER A 4 19.99 1.03 3.99
N ARG A 5 19.24 0.82 5.07
CA ARG A 5 18.37 -0.34 5.22
C ARG A 5 17.21 -0.13 4.25
N PHE A 6 17.42 -0.52 3.00
CA PHE A 6 16.35 -0.59 2.02
C PHE A 6 15.29 -1.54 2.57
N LEU A 7 14.07 -1.03 2.71
CA LEU A 7 12.90 -1.87 2.96
C LEU A 7 12.69 -2.67 1.67
N ASP A 8 12.88 -3.99 1.74
CA ASP A 8 12.48 -4.87 0.65
C ASP A 8 10.94 -4.98 0.70
N PRO A 9 10.19 -4.41 -0.27
CA PRO A 9 8.74 -4.44 -0.26
C PRO A 9 8.16 -5.85 -0.45
N LYS A 10 8.98 -6.84 -0.86
CA LYS A 10 8.60 -8.26 -0.87
C LYS A 10 8.52 -8.86 0.53
N ASN A 11 9.08 -8.18 1.53
CA ASN A 11 8.90 -8.55 2.93
C ASN A 11 7.55 -8.05 3.42
N ASP A 12 6.73 -8.96 3.94
CA ASP A 12 5.40 -8.71 4.50
C ASP A 12 5.40 -7.57 5.55
N VAL A 13 6.48 -7.44 6.34
CA VAL A 13 6.63 -6.38 7.35
C VAL A 13 6.86 -5.02 6.69
N ALA A 14 7.64 -4.97 5.61
CA ALA A 14 7.90 -3.74 4.87
C ALA A 14 6.66 -3.32 4.09
N PHE A 15 5.96 -4.28 3.47
CA PHE A 15 4.69 -4.06 2.81
C PHE A 15 3.66 -3.45 3.76
N LYS A 16 3.46 -4.05 4.94
CA LYS A 16 2.56 -3.50 5.97
C LYS A 16 3.00 -2.13 6.49
N LYS A 17 4.31 -1.84 6.56
CA LYS A 17 4.79 -0.49 6.92
C LYS A 17 4.50 0.56 5.86
N ILE A 18 4.59 0.19 4.58
CA ILE A 18 4.40 1.11 3.46
C ILE A 18 2.91 1.28 3.17
N PHE A 19 2.13 0.20 3.25
CA PHE A 19 0.73 0.14 2.79
C PHE A 19 -0.28 -0.14 3.91
N GLY A 20 0.13 -0.67 5.05
CA GLY A 20 -0.77 -1.09 6.15
C GLY A 20 -0.97 -0.04 7.23
N SER A 21 -0.89 1.25 6.88
CA SER A 21 -1.21 2.34 7.81
C SER A 21 -2.17 3.33 7.15
N GLU A 22 -3.12 3.85 7.93
CA GLU A 22 -4.10 4.84 7.47
C GLU A 22 -3.43 6.10 6.87
N LYS A 23 -2.23 6.46 7.34
CA LYS A 23 -1.47 7.60 6.78
C LYS A 23 -1.00 7.36 5.35
N ASN A 24 -0.83 6.11 4.94
CA ASN A 24 -0.30 5.74 3.62
C ASN A 24 -1.37 5.14 2.71
N LYS A 25 -2.64 5.34 3.06
CA LYS A 25 -3.81 4.79 2.38
C LYS A 25 -3.89 5.23 0.92
N ASP A 26 -3.59 6.49 0.63
CA ASP A 26 -3.57 7.03 -0.73
C ASP A 26 -2.55 6.31 -1.62
N ILE A 27 -1.38 5.99 -1.07
CA ILE A 27 -0.34 5.25 -1.79
C ILE A 27 -0.79 3.82 -2.11
N LEU A 28 -1.49 3.18 -1.16
CA LEU A 28 -2.09 1.87 -1.39
C LEU A 28 -3.17 1.92 -2.48
N ILE A 29 -4.03 2.93 -2.44
CA ILE A 29 -5.10 3.12 -3.44
C ILE A 29 -4.50 3.30 -4.84
N HIS A 30 -3.54 4.22 -5.01
CA HIS A 30 -2.87 4.44 -6.30
C HIS A 30 -2.19 3.17 -6.80
N PHE A 31 -1.46 2.47 -5.92
CA PHE A 31 -0.80 1.22 -6.27
C PHE A 31 -1.77 0.13 -6.75
N LEU A 32 -2.92 -0.02 -6.07
CA LEU A 32 -3.95 -0.98 -6.46
C LEU A 32 -4.61 -0.60 -7.78
N ASN A 33 -4.93 0.69 -7.99
CA ASN A 33 -5.50 1.17 -9.25
C ASN A 33 -4.55 0.93 -10.43
N ASP A 34 -3.25 1.20 -10.25
CA ASP A 34 -2.23 0.97 -11.29
C ASP A 34 -2.05 -0.52 -11.62
N ILE A 35 -1.99 -1.40 -10.61
CA ILE A 35 -1.81 -2.84 -10.82
C ILE A 35 -3.05 -3.50 -11.43
N LEU A 36 -4.23 -3.09 -10.99
CA LEU A 36 -5.50 -3.65 -11.45
C LEU A 36 -5.98 -3.00 -12.75
N LEU A 37 -5.26 -1.98 -13.26
CA LEU A 37 -5.63 -1.19 -14.43
C LEU A 37 -7.05 -0.62 -14.29
N PHE A 38 -7.36 -0.14 -13.09
CA PHE A 38 -8.62 0.50 -12.77
C PHE A 38 -8.55 1.96 -13.14
N GLU A 39 -9.50 2.41 -13.94
CA GLU A 39 -9.59 3.78 -14.46
C GLU A 39 -11.04 4.25 -14.44
N GLY A 40 -11.23 5.56 -14.27
CA GLY A 40 -12.55 6.19 -14.31
C GLY A 40 -13.48 5.64 -13.25
N ASN A 41 -14.65 5.14 -13.66
CA ASN A 41 -15.67 4.64 -12.72
C ASN A 41 -15.26 3.38 -11.94
N ARG A 42 -14.11 2.77 -12.25
CA ARG A 42 -13.59 1.59 -11.55
C ARG A 42 -12.48 1.91 -10.57
N GLU A 43 -12.03 3.16 -10.50
CA GLU A 43 -11.00 3.57 -9.55
C GLU A 43 -11.47 3.33 -8.11
N ILE A 44 -10.59 2.71 -7.34
CA ILE A 44 -10.72 2.62 -5.90
C ILE A 44 -10.52 4.04 -5.37
N THR A 45 -11.50 4.55 -4.62
CA THR A 45 -11.42 5.85 -3.95
C THR A 45 -11.18 5.72 -2.45
N GLU A 46 -11.48 4.55 -1.88
CA GLU A 46 -11.39 4.29 -0.46
C GLU A 46 -11.09 2.80 -0.21
N VAL A 47 -10.33 2.54 0.85
CA VAL A 47 -10.03 1.20 1.35
C VAL A 47 -10.28 1.17 2.85
N GLU A 48 -10.48 0.02 3.47
CA GLU A 48 -10.60 -0.08 4.94
C GLU A 48 -9.71 -1.22 5.40
N PHE A 49 -8.87 -0.97 6.41
CA PHE A 49 -8.10 -2.04 7.03
C PHE A 49 -8.99 -2.80 8.00
N LEU A 50 -9.39 -4.00 7.59
CA LEU A 50 -10.08 -4.93 8.48
C LEU A 50 -9.08 -5.49 9.48
N GLU A 51 -9.15 -5.07 10.75
CA GLU A 51 -8.48 -5.79 11.82
C GLU A 51 -9.17 -7.15 11.99
N ARG A 52 -8.39 -8.23 11.81
CA ARG A 52 -8.85 -9.59 12.07
C ARG A 52 -8.78 -9.79 13.59
N TYR A 53 -9.92 -10.13 14.21
CA TYR A 53 -10.02 -10.55 15.63
C TYR A 53 -8.99 -11.61 16.00
#